data_AF-A0A662RBG7-F1
#
_entry.id   AF-A0A662RBG7-F1
#
_cell.length_a   1.000
_cell.length_b   1.000
_cell.length_c   1.000
_cell.angle_alpha   90.00
_cell.angle_beta   90.00
_cell.angle_gamma   90.00
#
_symmetry.space_group_name_H-M   'P 1'
#
loop_
_entity.id
_entity.type
_entity.pdbx_description
1 polymer ?
#
loop_
_entity_poly.entity_id
_entity_poly.type
_entity_poly.pdbx_seq_one_letter_code
_entity_poly.pdbx_strand_id
1 'polypeptide(L)'
;MGEVAGGMDEYFGRLEDELAHAMRLAGKAREKGGDPAPIVEIPLAKDLADRVEQLIGVRGVGARLRELEEKMSREEASLQLGVDIASGIVGDFMDREAALDAAVRVAMAVL
;
A
#
# COMPACT_ATOMS: atom_id res chain seq x y z
N MET A 1 21.19 -7.87 23.38
CA MET A 1 20.42 -7.73 22.13
C MET A 1 19.05 -8.43 22.18
N GLY A 2 18.79 -9.39 23.08
CA GLY A 2 17.46 -10.03 23.20
C GLY A 2 16.37 -9.22 23.92
N GLU A 3 16.70 -8.46 24.97
CA GLU A 3 15.70 -7.68 25.73
C GLU A 3 15.16 -6.46 24.95
N VAL A 4 15.99 -5.83 24.11
CA VAL A 4 15.59 -4.65 23.31
C VAL A 4 14.64 -5.05 22.17
N ALA A 5 14.83 -6.24 21.59
CA ALA A 5 13.92 -6.77 20.58
C ALA A 5 12.54 -7.08 21.19
N GLY A 6 12.51 -7.74 22.35
CA GLY A 6 11.25 -8.04 23.05
C GLY A 6 10.45 -6.79 23.43
N GLY A 7 11.11 -5.72 23.88
CA GLY A 7 10.43 -4.46 24.20
C GLY A 7 9.91 -3.71 22.97
N MET A 8 10.57 -3.84 21.81
CA MET A 8 10.11 -3.22 20.56
C MET A 8 8.92 -3.96 19.97
N ASP A 9 8.94 -5.29 20.01
CA ASP A 9 7.82 -6.13 19.57
C ASP A 9 6.57 -5.91 20.44
N GLU A 10 6.73 -5.83 21.77
CA GLU A 10 5.63 -5.54 22.69
C GLU A 10 5.04 -4.13 22.44
N TYR A 11 5.90 -3.14 22.18
CA TYR A 11 5.47 -1.78 21.86
C TYR A 11 4.64 -1.73 20.58
N PHE A 12 5.12 -2.33 19.48
CA PHE A 12 4.37 -2.37 18.23
C PHE A 12 3.09 -3.20 18.36
N GLY A 13 3.13 -4.32 19.09
CA GLY A 13 1.94 -5.13 19.36
C GLY A 13 0.83 -4.32 20.03
N ARG A 14 1.17 -3.52 21.04
CA ARG A 14 0.18 -2.63 21.69
C ARG A 14 -0.40 -1.60 20.71
N LEU A 15 0.43 -0.99 19.85
CA LEU A 15 -0.04 -0.04 18.86
C LEU A 15 -0.98 -0.70 17.83
N GLU A 16 -0.64 -1.91 17.37
CA GLU A 16 -1.48 -2.68 16.44
C GLU A 16 -2.82 -3.06 17.06
N ASP A 17 -2.84 -3.45 18.34
CA ASP A 17 -4.06 -3.81 19.07
C ASP A 17 -4.99 -2.60 19.25
N GLU A 18 -4.44 -1.46 19.66
CA GLU A 18 -5.19 -0.20 19.80
C GLU A 18 -5.73 0.30 18.45
N LEU A 19 -4.90 0.23 17.41
CA LEU A 19 -5.31 0.56 16.05
C LEU A 19 -6.44 -0.36 15.56
N ALA A 20 -6.32 -1.67 15.78
CA ALA A 20 -7.34 -2.63 15.40
C ALA A 20 -8.65 -2.38 16.17
N HIS A 21 -8.57 -1.99 17.45
CA HIS A 21 -9.74 -1.58 18.22
C HIS A 21 -10.41 -0.33 17.63
N ALA A 22 -9.63 0.71 17.33
CA ALA A 22 -10.14 1.94 16.74
C ALA A 22 -10.80 1.70 15.37
N MET A 23 -10.18 0.88 14.51
CA MET A 23 -10.72 0.50 13.20
C MET A 23 -12.06 -0.23 13.30
N ARG A 24 -12.19 -1.17 14.26
CA ARG A 24 -13.48 -1.86 14.51
C ARG A 24 -14.56 -0.90 14.99
N LEU A 25 -14.23 0.05 15.86
CA LEU A 25 -15.18 1.06 16.33
C LEU A 25 -15.64 1.97 15.19
N ALA A 26 -14.69 2.44 14.37
CA ALA A 26 -14.98 3.27 13.20
C ALA A 26 -15.83 2.52 12.18
N GLY A 27 -15.54 1.25 11.89
CA GLY A 27 -16.34 0.40 11.00
C GLY A 27 -17.79 0.29 11.46
N LYS A 28 -18.02 -0.05 12.74
CA LYS A 28 -19.37 -0.11 13.33
C LYS A 28 -20.12 1.22 13.28
N ALA A 29 -19.41 2.35 13.31
CA ALA A 29 -20.03 3.66 13.18
C ALA A 29 -20.42 3.92 11.72
N ARG A 30 -19.52 3.65 10.77
CA ARG A 30 -19.72 3.85 9.33
C ARG A 30 -20.85 2.97 8.77
N GLU A 31 -20.99 1.74 9.25
CA GLU A 31 -22.08 0.81 8.89
C GLU A 31 -23.48 1.36 9.15
N LYS A 32 -23.62 2.37 10.03
CA LYS A 32 -24.91 3.02 10.32
C LYS A 32 -25.39 3.95 9.19
N GLY A 33 -24.55 4.22 8.18
CA GLY A 33 -24.94 4.96 6.98
C GLY A 33 -25.05 6.48 7.18
N GLY A 34 -24.41 7.04 8.20
CA GLY A 34 -24.39 8.49 8.45
C GLY A 34 -23.32 9.27 7.67
N ASP A 35 -22.41 8.55 7.00
CA ASP A 35 -21.25 9.10 6.30
C ASP A 35 -21.27 8.69 4.80
N PRO A 36 -20.44 9.31 3.92
CA PRO A 36 -20.43 9.05 2.48
C PRO A 36 -20.18 7.58 2.07
N ALA A 37 -19.45 6.83 2.90
CA ALA A 37 -19.18 5.42 2.70
C ALA A 37 -19.53 4.60 3.95
N PRO A 38 -20.12 3.40 3.79
CA PRO A 38 -20.45 2.51 4.91
C PRO A 38 -19.23 1.76 5.47
N ILE A 39 -18.02 2.12 5.04
CA ILE A 39 -16.75 1.50 5.39
C ILE A 39 -15.75 2.57 5.86
N VAL A 40 -14.68 2.14 6.52
CA VAL A 40 -13.55 3.03 6.82
C VAL A 40 -12.78 3.29 5.53
N GLU A 41 -12.62 4.57 5.19
CA GLU A 41 -12.00 5.01 3.92
C GLU A 41 -10.47 5.12 4.00
N ILE A 42 -9.88 5.13 5.20
CA ILE A 42 -8.43 5.23 5.40
C ILE A 42 -7.86 3.81 5.48
N PRO A 43 -7.14 3.33 4.45
CA PRO A 43 -6.55 1.99 4.47
C PRO A 43 -5.34 1.93 5.40
N LEU A 44 -5.08 0.73 5.95
CA LEU A 44 -3.86 0.45 6.68
C LEU A 44 -2.75 0.01 5.72
N ALA A 45 -1.53 0.48 5.94
CA ALA A 45 -0.35 0.04 5.21
C ALA A 45 0.80 -0.17 6.20
N LYS A 46 1.55 -1.26 6.02
CA LYS A 46 2.68 -1.61 6.90
C LYS A 46 3.98 -0.94 6.47
N ASP A 47 4.19 -0.84 5.16
CA ASP A 47 5.39 -0.28 4.55
C ASP A 47 5.04 0.58 3.33
N LEU A 48 6.08 1.10 2.65
CA LEU A 48 5.92 1.92 1.45
C LEU A 48 5.23 1.15 0.31
N ALA A 49 5.64 -0.10 0.09
CA ALA A 49 5.11 -0.94 -0.99
C ALA A 49 3.61 -1.19 -0.83
N ASP A 50 3.19 -1.57 0.38
CA ASP A 50 1.79 -1.74 0.74
C ASP A 50 1.01 -0.43 0.61
N ARG A 51 1.62 0.70 0.99
CA ARG A 51 0.99 2.03 0.88
C ARG A 51 0.70 2.38 -0.57
N VAL A 52 1.64 2.16 -1.48
CA VAL A 52 1.44 2.46 -2.91
C VAL A 52 0.34 1.58 -3.50
N GLU A 53 0.33 0.28 -3.18
CA GLU A 53 -0.69 -0.65 -3.66
C GLU A 53 -2.09 -0.30 -3.13
N GLN A 54 -2.23 0.00 -1.84
CA GLN A 54 -3.51 0.37 -1.22
C GLN A 54 -4.02 1.75 -1.68
N LEU A 55 -3.12 2.72 -1.89
CA LEU A 55 -3.50 4.08 -2.27
C LEU A 55 -3.94 4.17 -3.74
N ILE A 56 -3.24 3.49 -4.65
CA ILE A 56 -3.51 3.57 -6.09
C ILE A 56 -4.44 2.43 -6.57
N GLY A 57 -4.49 1.32 -5.84
CA GLY A 57 -5.38 0.19 -6.13
C GLY A 57 -4.87 -0.77 -7.22
N VAL A 58 -3.57 -0.75 -7.52
CA VAL A 58 -2.96 -1.62 -8.54
C VAL A 58 -2.39 -2.87 -7.87
N ARG A 59 -3.10 -3.99 -8.01
CA ARG A 59 -2.70 -5.28 -7.42
C ARG A 59 -1.34 -5.74 -7.92
N GLY A 60 -0.50 -6.23 -7.00
CA GLY A 60 0.80 -6.81 -7.32
C GLY A 60 1.95 -5.82 -7.41
N VAL A 61 1.68 -4.52 -7.24
CA VAL A 61 2.71 -3.47 -7.19
C VAL A 61 3.69 -3.70 -6.05
N GLY A 62 3.20 -4.02 -4.85
CA GLY A 62 4.06 -4.17 -3.68
C GLY A 62 5.04 -5.34 -3.81
N ALA A 63 4.59 -6.45 -4.40
CA ALA A 63 5.48 -7.59 -4.69
C ALA A 63 6.55 -7.22 -5.73
N ARG A 64 6.14 -6.56 -6.83
CA ARG A 64 7.07 -6.17 -7.88
C ARG A 64 8.10 -5.14 -7.42
N LEU A 65 7.68 -4.16 -6.61
CA LEU A 65 8.59 -3.15 -6.09
C LEU A 65 9.71 -3.78 -5.25
N ARG A 66 9.37 -4.72 -4.36
CA ARG A 66 10.35 -5.44 -3.53
C ARG A 66 11.36 -6.21 -4.39
N GLU A 67 10.90 -6.88 -5.45
CA GLU A 67 11.80 -7.58 -6.39
C GLU A 67 12.78 -6.64 -7.13
N LEU A 68 12.35 -5.41 -7.41
CA LEU A 68 13.16 -4.41 -8.10
C LEU A 68 14.16 -3.76 -7.14
N GLU A 69 13.74 -3.38 -5.93
CA GLU A 69 14.61 -2.79 -4.91
C GLU A 69 15.76 -3.70 -4.46
N GLU A 70 15.64 -5.02 -4.63
CA GLU A 70 16.74 -5.98 -4.43
C GLU A 70 17.87 -5.85 -5.48
N LYS A 71 17.58 -5.26 -6.65
CA LYS A 71 18.45 -5.29 -7.84
C LYS A 71 18.91 -3.92 -8.31
N MET A 72 18.20 -2.86 -7.97
CA MET A 72 18.45 -1.50 -8.48
C MET A 72 18.12 -0.43 -7.42
N SER A 73 18.48 0.83 -7.70
CA SER A 73 18.15 1.92 -6.78
C SER A 73 16.64 2.15 -6.69
N ARG A 74 16.18 2.88 -5.67
CA ARG A 74 14.77 3.23 -5.53
C ARG A 74 14.24 4.03 -6.72
N GLU A 75 15.05 4.93 -7.28
CA GLU A 75 14.73 5.72 -8.46
C GLU A 75 14.62 4.85 -9.71
N GLU A 76 15.56 3.92 -9.90
CA GLU A 76 15.52 2.95 -11.01
C GLU A 76 14.31 2.01 -10.88
N ALA A 77 14.03 1.54 -9.66
CA ALA A 77 12.89 0.68 -9.36
C ALA A 77 11.56 1.38 -9.64
N SER A 78 11.44 2.66 -9.27
CA SER A 78 10.27 3.48 -9.58
C SER A 78 10.03 3.57 -11.10
N LEU A 79 11.08 3.88 -11.87
CA LEU A 79 10.97 4.00 -13.32
C LEU A 79 10.63 2.65 -13.98
N GLN A 80 11.31 1.58 -13.57
CA GLN A 80 11.05 0.24 -14.11
C GLN A 80 9.65 -0.25 -13.77
N LEU A 81 9.16 0.00 -12.55
CA LEU A 81 7.81 -0.34 -12.15
C LEU A 81 6.76 0.42 -12.97
N GLY A 82 6.98 1.69 -13.28
CA GLY A 82 6.13 2.44 -14.20
C GLY A 82 6.07 1.81 -15.60
N VAL A 83 7.22 1.36 -16.13
CA VAL A 83 7.28 0.65 -17.42
C VAL A 83 6.54 -0.69 -17.36
N ASP A 84 6.72 -1.44 -16.28
CA ASP A 84 6.07 -2.75 -16.09
C ASP A 84 4.54 -2.60 -16.04
N ILE A 85 4.02 -1.56 -15.39
CA ILE A 85 2.59 -1.25 -15.35
C ILE A 85 2.08 -0.81 -16.73
N ALA A 86 2.78 0.12 -17.38
CA ALA A 86 2.39 0.62 -18.71
C ALA A 86 2.41 -0.47 -19.79
N SER A 87 3.24 -1.51 -19.60
CA SER A 87 3.36 -2.66 -20.50
C SER A 87 2.39 -3.81 -20.16
N GLY A 88 1.60 -3.67 -19.10
CA GLY A 88 0.64 -4.70 -18.66
C GLY A 88 1.29 -5.91 -17.96
N ILE A 89 2.52 -5.79 -17.48
CA ILE A 89 3.20 -6.82 -16.68
C ILE A 89 2.64 -6.85 -15.26
N VAL A 90 2.31 -5.67 -14.72
CA VAL A 90 1.73 -5.50 -13.38
C VAL A 90 0.40 -4.76 -13.49
N GLY A 91 -0.61 -5.25 -12.77
CA GLY A 91 -1.98 -4.72 -12.84
C GLY A 91 -2.78 -5.27 -14.01
N ASP A 92 -4.08 -5.06 -13.95
CA ASP A 92 -5.04 -5.43 -15.00
C ASP A 92 -5.87 -4.18 -15.33
N PHE A 93 -5.76 -3.70 -16.56
CA PHE A 93 -6.32 -2.42 -16.99
C PHE A 93 -7.20 -2.62 -18.22
N MET A 94 -8.35 -1.94 -18.24
CA MET A 94 -9.33 -2.07 -19.34
C MET A 94 -8.83 -1.46 -20.65
N ASP A 95 -8.02 -0.41 -20.57
CA ASP A 95 -7.47 0.28 -21.73
C ASP A 95 -6.07 0.86 -21.43
N ARG A 96 -5.45 1.36 -22.50
CA ARG A 96 -4.11 1.94 -22.45
C ARG A 96 -4.04 3.22 -21.62
N GLU A 97 -5.11 4.02 -21.59
CA GLU A 97 -5.13 5.28 -20.84
C GLU A 97 -5.10 5.00 -19.34
N ALA A 98 -5.90 4.05 -18.87
CA ALA A 98 -5.90 3.56 -17.50
C ALA A 98 -4.53 3.00 -17.08
N ALA A 99 -3.89 2.20 -17.94
CA ALA A 99 -2.56 1.67 -17.66
C ALA A 99 -1.51 2.78 -17.54
N LEU A 100 -1.57 3.81 -18.40
CA LEU A 100 -0.63 4.93 -18.38
C LEU A 100 -0.84 5.85 -17.16
N ASP A 101 -2.09 6.16 -16.80
CA ASP A 101 -2.38 6.95 -15.59
C ASP A 101 -1.89 6.22 -14.33
N ALA A 102 -2.16 4.91 -14.23
CA ALA A 102 -1.67 4.09 -13.13
C ALA A 102 -0.14 4.03 -13.07
N ALA A 103 0.53 3.85 -14.21
CA ALA A 103 1.98 3.82 -14.29
C ALA A 103 2.61 5.11 -13.76
N VAL A 104 2.10 6.27 -14.17
CA VAL A 104 2.61 7.58 -13.71
C VAL A 104 2.38 7.75 -12.21
N ARG A 105 1.19 7.43 -11.71
CA ARG A 105 0.87 7.56 -10.28
C ARG A 105 1.72 6.66 -9.40
N VAL A 106 1.89 5.40 -9.80
CA VAL A 106 2.68 4.43 -9.03
C VAL A 106 4.15 4.81 -9.01
N ALA A 107 4.74 5.14 -10.17
CA ALA A 107 6.14 5.56 -10.22
C ALA A 107 6.38 6.80 -9.33
N MET A 108 5.48 7.80 -9.40
CA MET A 108 5.56 8.99 -8.57
C MET A 108 5.36 8.71 -7.07
N ALA A 109 4.51 7.74 -6.71
CA ALA A 109 4.28 7.38 -5.31
C ALA A 109 5.47 6.64 -4.67
N VAL A 110 6.33 6.02 -5.49
CA VAL A 110 7.54 5.31 -5.03
C VAL A 110 8.71 6.26 -4.80
N LEU A 111 8.81 7.39 -5.50
CA LEU A 111 9.86 8.42 -5.31
C LEU A 111 9.67 9.17 -3.98
#